data_AF-A0AB37ZDM5-F1
#
_entry.id   AF-A0AB37ZDM5-F1
#
_cell.length_a   1.000
_cell.length_b   1.000
_cell.length_c   1.000
_cell.angle_alpha   90.00
_cell.angle_beta   90.00
_cell.angle_gamma   90.00
#
_symmetry.space_group_name_H-M   'P 1'
#
loop_
_entity.id
_entity.type
_entity.pdbx_description
1 polymer ?
#
loop_
_entity_poly.entity_id
_entity_poly.type
_entity_poly.pdbx_seq_one_letter_code
_entity_poly.pdbx_strand_id
1 'polypeptide(L)' 'MQIPETITWKGKQYEVPDMETLGEFAFDSVCETPDGDTVEPDHPDSWLSILGLI' A
#
# COMPACT_ATOMS: atom_id res chain seq x y z
N MET A 1 -3.90 -15.23 3.19
CA MET A 1 -2.66 -14.46 2.93
C MET A 1 -2.33 -13.75 4.22
N GLN A 2 -1.07 -13.75 4.66
CA GLN A 2 -0.64 -13.01 5.84
C GLN A 2 0.14 -11.80 5.37
N ILE A 3 -0.38 -10.60 5.65
CA ILE A 3 0.29 -9.33 5.33
C ILE A 3 1.24 -9.00 6.50
N PRO A 4 2.49 -8.58 6.23
CA PRO A 4 3.41 -8.21 7.30
C PRO A 4 2.96 -6.90 7.98
N GLU A 5 3.32 -6.70 9.25
CA GLU A 5 3.01 -5.46 9.97
C GLU A 5 3.86 -4.27 9.45
N THR A 6 5.04 -4.55 8.88
CA THR A 6 5.95 -3.54 8.33
C THR A 6 6.63 -4.04 7.07
N ILE A 7 7.05 -3.11 6.22
CA ILE A 7 7.93 -3.39 5.07
C ILE A 7 9.16 -2.49 5.07
N THR A 8 10.20 -2.90 4.35
CA THR A 8 11.30 -2.00 3.98
C THR A 8 11.12 -1.56 2.53
N TRP A 9 10.95 -0.25 2.32
CA TRP A 9 10.79 0.35 1.00
C TRP A 9 11.67 1.59 0.87
N LYS A 10 12.38 1.73 -0.26
CA LYS A 10 13.38 2.80 -0.51
C LYS A 10 14.37 3.03 0.67
N GLY A 11 14.75 1.95 1.36
CA GLY A 11 15.70 1.97 2.47
C GLY A 11 15.13 2.45 3.81
N LYS A 12 13.81 2.62 3.94
CA LYS A 12 13.11 3.00 5.18
C LYS A 12 12.08 1.94 5.56
N GLN A 13 11.79 1.83 6.85
CA GLN A 13 10.69 1.01 7.34
C GLN A 13 9.39 1.82 7.38
N TYR A 14 8.31 1.17 6.97
CA TYR A 14 6.95 1.71 7.00
C TYR A 14 6.02 0.68 7.62
N GLU A 15 5.07 1.17 8.41
CA GLU A 15 3.95 0.37 8.90
C GLU A 15 3.00 0.10 7.75
N VAL A 16 2.54 -1.15 7.64
CA VAL A 16 1.57 -1.52 6.61
C VAL A 16 0.19 -1.05 7.07
N PRO A 17 -0.60 -0.40 6.19
CA PRO A 17 -1.97 -0.02 6.52
C PRO A 17 -2.81 -1.23 6.94
N ASP A 18 -3.81 -1.00 7.79
CA ASP A 18 -4.72 -2.06 8.18
C ASP A 18 -5.61 -2.52 7.02
N MET A 19 -6.31 -3.64 7.23
CA MET A 19 -7.16 -4.23 6.20
C MET A 19 -8.33 -3.33 5.79
N GLU A 20 -8.80 -2.44 6.68
CA GLU A 20 -9.87 -1.49 6.38
C GLU A 20 -9.37 -0.44 5.39
N THR A 21 -8.24 0.18 5.68
CA THR A 21 -7.56 1.17 4.84
C THR A 21 -7.15 0.58 3.48
N LEU A 22 -6.58 -0.63 3.47
CA LEU A 22 -6.25 -1.32 2.20
C LEU A 22 -7.50 -1.61 1.38
N GLY A 23 -8.63 -1.91 2.04
CA GLY A 23 -9.92 -2.05 1.40
C GLY A 23 -10.37 -0.73 0.75
N GLU A 24 -10.28 0.38 1.48
CA GLU A 24 -10.62 1.71 0.95
C GLU A 24 -9.81 2.05 -0.30
N PHE A 25 -8.50 1.80 -0.32
CA PHE A 25 -7.66 2.04 -1.51
C PHE A 25 -8.13 1.27 -2.76
N ALA A 26 -8.66 0.05 -2.57
CA ALA A 26 -9.17 -0.74 -3.68
C ALA A 26 -10.50 -0.21 -4.23
N PHE A 27 -11.31 0.46 -3.40
CA PHE A 27 -12.62 1.00 -3.78
C PHE A 27 -12.57 2.48 -4.21
N ASP A 28 -11.68 3.28 -3.64
CA ASP A 28 -11.61 4.73 -3.83
C ASP A 28 -10.84 5.14 -5.10
N SER A 29 -10.36 4.16 -5.89
CA SER A 29 -9.60 4.38 -7.13
C SER A 29 -8.33 5.24 -6.94
N VAL A 30 -7.87 5.40 -5.70
CA VAL A 30 -6.61 6.02 -5.32
C VAL A 30 -5.96 5.17 -4.23
N CYS A 31 -4.64 5.16 -4.18
CA CYS A 31 -3.88 4.42 -3.19
C CYS A 31 -2.66 5.22 -2.79
N GLU A 32 -2.37 5.27 -1.49
CA GLU A 32 -1.16 5.92 -1.01
C GLU A 32 0.09 5.06 -1.31
N THR A 33 1.22 5.72 -1.48
CA THR A 33 2.55 5.14 -1.38
C THR A 33 2.97 5.06 0.09
N PRO A 34 4.02 4.29 0.45
CA PRO A 34 4.51 4.27 1.83
C PRO A 34 4.96 5.63 2.37
N ASP A 35 5.45 6.53 1.51
CA ASP A 35 5.81 7.91 1.88
C ASP A 35 4.66 8.93 1.80
N GLY A 36 3.42 8.48 1.52
CA GLY A 36 2.21 9.29 1.63
C GLY A 36 1.81 10.06 0.37
N ASP A 37 2.44 9.78 -0.78
CA ASP A 37 1.97 10.30 -2.06
C ASP A 37 0.72 9.54 -2.51
N THR A 38 -0.24 10.22 -3.14
CA THR A 38 -1.43 9.58 -3.71
C THR A 38 -1.21 9.21 -5.17
N VAL A 39 -1.36 7.93 -5.50
CA VAL A 39 -1.21 7.37 -6.85
C VAL A 39 -2.41 6.51 -7.24
N GLU A 40 -2.44 6.03 -8.48
CA GLU A 40 -3.43 5.03 -8.91
C GLU A 40 -3.19 3.68 -8.18
N PRO A 41 -4.23 2.88 -7.91
CA PRO A 41 -4.11 1.58 -7.21
C PRO A 41 -3.12 0.59 -7.81
N ASP A 42 -2.97 0.57 -9.14
CA ASP A 42 -2.07 -0.31 -9.88
C ASP A 42 -0.70 0.33 -10.15
N HIS A 43 -0.44 1.52 -9.63
CA HIS A 43 0.88 2.14 -9.70
C HIS A 43 1.89 1.28 -8.93
N PRO A 44 3.13 1.06 -9.45
CA PRO A 44 4.11 0.15 -8.83
C PRO A 44 4.53 0.55 -7.41
N ASP A 45 4.40 1.83 -7.07
CA ASP A 45 4.71 2.36 -5.74
C ASP A 45 3.49 2.41 -4.80
N SER A 46 2.29 2.01 -5.25
CA SER A 46 1.10 1.95 -4.41
C SER A 46 1.21 0.84 -3.35
N TRP A 47 0.56 1.00 -2.20
CA TRP A 47 0.48 -0.07 -1.20
C TRP A 47 -0.07 -1.37 -1.78
N LEU A 48 -1.08 -1.31 -2.65
CA LEU A 48 -1.70 -2.51 -3.22
C LEU A 48 -0.74 -3.28 -4.13
N SER A 49 0.02 -2.59 -4.97
CA SER A 49 1.04 -3.20 -5.85
C SER A 49 2.21 -3.75 -5.04
N ILE A 50 2.72 -2.99 -4.06
CA ILE A 50 3.83 -3.40 -3.21
C ILE A 50 3.50 -4.67 -2.41
N LEU A 51 2.25 -4.79 -1.95
CA LEU A 51 1.77 -5.96 -1.22
C LEU A 51 1.30 -7.10 -2.13
N GLY A 52 1.30 -6.92 -3.46
CA GLY A 52 0.87 -7.92 -4.44
C GLY A 52 -0.63 -8.25 -4.36
N LEU A 53 -1.44 -7.24 -4.03
CA LEU A 53 -2.90 -7.35 -3.93
C LEU A 53 -3.61 -7.03 -5.26
N ILE A 54 -2.89 -6.43 -6.21
CA ILE A 54 -3.34 -6.17 -7.59
C ILE A 54 -2.24 -6.51 -8.60
#